data_AF-A0A2V1DH58-F1
#
_entry.id   AF-A0A2V1DH58-F1
#
_cell.length_a   1.000
_cell.length_b   1.000
_cell.length_c   1.000
_cell.angle_alpha   90.00
_cell.angle_beta   90.00
_cell.angle_gamma   90.00
#
_symmetry.space_group_name_H-M   'P 1'
#
loop_
_entity.id
_entity.type
_entity.pdbx_description
1 polymer ?
#
loop_
_entity_poly.entity_id
_entity_poly.type
_entity_poly.pdbx_seq_one_letter_code
_entity_poly.pdbx_strand_id
1 'polypeptide(L)'
;MLILKHLSRSYQKTRQVPTDGDRISVAFSWTSSLSDPFTRLLYEHDPIAVLVLAHFAALLSECQHSWWMRELPQRVVAAAQKLLMSTPELLDYLDWPLQIINAHTGP
;
A
#
# COMPACT_ATOMS: atom_id res chain seq x y z
N MET A 1 -0.95 25.39 5.00
CA MET A 1 -0.02 24.81 6.01
C MET A 1 -0.76 24.11 7.17
N LEU A 2 -1.85 23.38 6.89
CA LEU A 2 -2.66 22.64 7.89
C LEU A 2 -2.73 21.12 7.59
N ILE A 3 -2.52 20.75 6.32
CA ILE A 3 -2.66 19.39 5.82
C ILE A 3 -1.54 18.48 6.37
N LEU A 4 -0.32 19.01 6.51
CA LEU A 4 0.83 18.26 7.03
C LEU A 4 0.66 17.84 8.51
N LYS A 5 0.03 18.68 9.34
CA LYS A 5 -0.16 18.41 10.77
C LYS A 5 -1.21 17.33 11.04
N HIS A 6 -2.22 17.23 10.18
CA HIS A 6 -3.21 16.16 10.27
C HIS A 6 -2.62 14.82 9.85
N LEU A 7 -1.79 14.79 8.81
CA LEU A 7 -1.13 13.57 8.34
C LEU A 7 -0.19 12.96 9.40
N SER A 8 0.66 13.76 10.05
CA SER A 8 1.58 13.23 11.06
C SER A 8 0.85 12.68 12.30
N ARG A 9 -0.26 13.31 12.68
CA ARG A 9 -1.06 12.92 13.85
C ARG A 9 -1.87 11.65 13.58
N SER A 10 -2.35 11.43 12.36
CA SER A 10 -2.97 10.17 11.95
C SER A 10 -1.93 9.05 11.88
N TYR A 11 -0.72 9.35 11.38
CA TYR A 11 0.40 8.41 11.26
C TYR A 11 0.96 7.93 12.60
N GLN A 12 0.92 8.78 13.65
CA GLN A 12 1.31 8.37 15.00
C GLN A 12 0.27 7.48 15.68
N LYS A 13 -1.02 7.63 15.36
CA LYS A 13 -2.10 6.83 15.95
C LYS A 13 -2.18 5.42 15.35
N THR A 14 -1.89 5.27 14.05
CA THR A 14 -1.78 3.95 13.39
C THR A 14 -0.71 3.05 14.01
N ARG A 15 0.37 3.65 14.55
CA ARG A 15 1.49 2.91 15.13
C ARG A 15 1.21 2.31 16.52
N GLN A 16 0.09 2.65 17.17
CA GLN A 16 -0.23 2.22 18.54
C GLN A 16 -1.40 1.23 18.65
N VAL A 17 -1.95 0.76 17.53
CA VAL A 17 -3.13 -0.12 17.54
C VAL A 17 -2.71 -1.57 17.85
N PRO A 18 -3.26 -2.23 18.90
CA PRO A 18 -2.73 -3.51 19.39
C PRO A 18 -3.30 -4.75 18.68
N THR A 19 -4.29 -4.61 17.81
CA THR A 19 -5.09 -5.74 17.31
C THR A 19 -5.24 -5.69 15.80
N ASP A 20 -5.03 -6.83 15.13
CA ASP A 20 -4.98 -6.90 13.66
C ASP A 20 -6.26 -6.43 12.96
N GLY A 21 -7.44 -6.63 13.57
CA GLY A 21 -8.72 -6.13 13.03
C GLY A 21 -8.81 -4.60 12.95
N ASP A 22 -8.19 -3.90 13.90
CA ASP A 22 -8.14 -2.44 13.89
C ASP A 22 -7.09 -1.92 12.90
N ARG A 23 -5.97 -2.64 12.70
CA ARG A 23 -4.95 -2.30 11.69
C ARG A 23 -5.54 -2.34 10.28
N ILE A 24 -6.37 -3.34 9.99
CA ILE A 24 -7.13 -3.47 8.73
C ILE A 24 -8.11 -2.31 8.60
N SER A 25 -8.91 -2.05 9.62
CA SER A 25 -9.91 -0.97 9.59
C SER A 25 -9.27 0.40 9.35
N VAL A 26 -8.08 0.65 9.89
CA VAL A 26 -7.36 1.91 9.66
C VAL A 26 -6.70 1.95 8.27
N ALA A 27 -6.13 0.84 7.79
CA ALA A 27 -5.60 0.75 6.43
C ALA A 27 -6.73 0.98 5.38
N PHE A 28 -7.91 0.40 5.59
CA PHE A 28 -9.08 0.58 4.73
C PHE A 28 -9.78 1.94 4.91
N SER A 29 -9.70 2.55 6.09
CA SER A 29 -10.16 3.93 6.30
C SER A 29 -9.31 4.95 5.52
N TRP A 30 -8.01 4.66 5.36
CA TRP A 30 -7.15 5.46 4.51
C TRP A 30 -7.49 5.28 3.02
N THR A 31 -7.76 4.06 2.55
CA THR A 31 -8.19 3.83 1.15
C THR A 31 -9.56 4.39 0.85
N SER A 32 -10.50 4.38 1.80
CA SER A 32 -11.81 5.01 1.61
C SER A 32 -11.74 6.54 1.61
N SER A 33 -10.65 7.11 2.13
CA SER A 33 -10.34 8.54 2.06
C SER A 33 -9.51 8.92 0.83
N LEU A 34 -9.12 7.94 -0.02
CA LEU A 34 -8.46 8.24 -1.28
C LEU A 34 -9.44 9.01 -2.17
N SER A 35 -9.09 10.26 -2.43
CA SER A 35 -9.88 11.17 -3.24
C SER A 35 -10.07 10.62 -4.67
N ASP A 36 -11.23 10.86 -5.28
CA ASP A 36 -11.55 10.49 -6.69
C ASP A 36 -10.42 10.72 -7.72
N PRO A 37 -9.60 11.78 -7.63
CA PRO A 37 -8.45 11.98 -8.52
C PRO A 37 -7.43 10.84 -8.47
N PHE A 38 -7.19 10.24 -7.31
CA PHE A 38 -6.24 9.13 -7.17
C PHE A 38 -6.77 7.87 -7.85
N THR A 39 -8.06 7.58 -7.68
CA THR A 39 -8.74 6.48 -8.38
C THR A 39 -8.66 6.68 -9.89
N ARG A 40 -8.84 7.91 -10.38
CA ARG A 40 -8.68 8.23 -11.80
C ARG A 40 -7.25 8.01 -12.30
N LEU A 41 -6.24 8.40 -11.53
CA LEU A 41 -4.84 8.13 -11.88
C LEU A 41 -4.53 6.62 -11.94
N LEU A 42 -5.14 5.82 -11.07
CA LEU A 42 -5.06 4.36 -11.15
C LEU A 42 -5.72 3.81 -12.41
N TYR A 43 -6.87 4.35 -12.81
CA TYR A 43 -7.53 3.99 -14.08
C TYR A 43 -6.70 4.38 -15.31
N GLU A 44 -6.00 5.51 -15.24
CA GLU A 44 -5.10 6.00 -16.29
C GLU A 44 -3.74 5.27 -16.26
N HIS A 45 -3.56 4.28 -15.38
CA HIS A 45 -2.32 3.54 -15.17
C HIS A 45 -1.12 4.45 -14.93
N ASP A 46 -1.34 5.58 -14.25
CA ASP A 46 -0.29 6.51 -13.92
C ASP A 46 0.79 5.79 -13.09
N PRO A 47 2.05 5.84 -13.53
CA PRO A 47 3.12 5.06 -12.91
C PRO A 47 3.36 5.46 -11.44
N ILE A 48 3.10 6.71 -11.05
CA ILE A 48 3.24 7.16 -9.67
C ILE A 48 2.09 6.62 -8.81
N ALA A 49 0.85 6.67 -9.31
CA ALA A 49 -0.29 6.10 -8.60
C ALA A 49 -0.13 4.58 -8.38
N VAL A 50 0.37 3.86 -9.39
CA VAL A 50 0.69 2.43 -9.31
C VAL A 50 1.79 2.16 -8.29
N LEU A 51 2.83 2.99 -8.24
CA LEU A 51 3.91 2.87 -7.25
C LEU A 51 3.40 3.07 -5.82
N VAL A 52 2.54 4.06 -5.60
CA VAL A 52 1.90 4.31 -4.30
C VAL A 52 1.04 3.11 -3.88
N LEU A 53 0.31 2.50 -4.82
CA LEU A 53 -0.48 1.31 -4.56
C LEU A 53 0.39 0.11 -4.17
N ALA A 54 1.55 -0.08 -4.81
CA ALA A 54 2.51 -1.12 -4.45
C ALA A 54 3.09 -0.94 -3.03
N HIS A 55 3.36 0.30 -2.63
CA HIS A 55 3.80 0.61 -1.26
C HIS A 55 2.68 0.38 -0.24
N PHE A 56 1.44 0.68 -0.61
CA PHE A 56 0.29 0.37 0.23
C PHE A 56 0.10 -1.14 0.41
N ALA A 57 0.32 -1.93 -0.64
CA ALA A 57 0.30 -3.40 -0.56
C ALA A 57 1.31 -3.95 0.46
N ALA A 58 2.50 -3.35 0.57
CA ALA A 58 3.45 -3.74 1.61
C ALA A 58 2.91 -3.50 3.04
N LEU A 59 2.20 -2.39 3.28
CA LEU A 59 1.54 -2.14 4.56
C LEU A 59 0.42 -3.16 4.84
N LEU A 60 -0.33 -3.56 3.81
CA LEU A 60 -1.35 -4.62 3.93
C LEU A 60 -0.74 -5.98 4.27
N SER A 61 0.50 -6.23 3.85
CA SER A 61 1.22 -7.46 4.18
C SER A 61 1.56 -7.60 5.67
N GLU A 62 1.40 -6.55 6.48
CA GLU A 62 1.48 -6.65 7.94
C GLU A 62 0.18 -7.13 8.59
N CYS A 63 -0.94 -7.15 7.85
CA CYS A 63 -2.28 -7.44 8.35
C CYS A 63 -2.77 -8.85 7.96
N GLN A 64 -1.86 -9.83 7.94
CA GLN A 64 -2.07 -11.15 7.30
C GLN A 64 -3.02 -12.10 8.05
N HIS A 65 -3.53 -11.73 9.22
CA HIS A 65 -4.46 -12.61 9.96
C HIS A 65 -5.76 -12.89 9.20
N SER A 66 -6.07 -12.12 8.15
CA SER A 66 -7.21 -12.38 7.28
C SER A 66 -6.83 -13.18 6.04
N TRP A 67 -7.48 -14.33 5.84
CA TRP A 67 -7.25 -15.26 4.72
C TRP A 67 -7.34 -14.60 3.33
N TRP A 68 -8.19 -13.58 3.16
CA TRP A 68 -8.37 -12.87 1.89
C TRP A 68 -7.26 -11.84 1.57
N MET A 69 -6.41 -11.50 2.55
CA MET A 69 -5.28 -10.58 2.36
C MET A 69 -3.94 -11.27 2.24
N ARG A 70 -3.88 -12.60 2.36
CA ARG A 70 -2.62 -13.36 2.26
C ARG A 70 -1.97 -13.23 0.87
N GLU A 71 -2.78 -13.24 -0.19
CA GLU A 71 -2.29 -13.16 -1.57
C GLU A 71 -2.41 -11.77 -2.20
N LEU A 72 -3.18 -10.86 -1.58
CA LEU A 72 -3.50 -9.55 -2.15
C LEU A 72 -2.24 -8.68 -2.35
N PRO A 73 -1.33 -8.55 -1.36
CA PRO A 73 -0.11 -7.77 -1.52
C PRO A 73 0.76 -8.22 -2.69
N GLN A 74 0.94 -9.54 -2.84
CA GLN A 74 1.76 -10.13 -3.90
C GLN A 74 1.15 -9.87 -5.29
N ARG A 75 -0.18 -10.04 -5.41
CA ARG A 75 -0.89 -9.75 -6.67
C ARG A 75 -0.80 -8.29 -7.07
N VAL A 76 -0.90 -7.38 -6.10
CA VAL A 76 -0.79 -5.92 -6.35
C VAL A 76 0.61 -5.55 -6.81
N VAL A 77 1.66 -6.03 -6.15
CA VAL A 77 3.03 -5.72 -6.56
C VAL A 77 3.37 -6.36 -7.92
N ALA A 78 2.92 -7.58 -8.19
CA ALA A 78 3.09 -8.19 -9.51
C ALA A 78 2.37 -7.44 -10.63
N ALA A 79 1.18 -6.88 -10.35
CA ALA A 79 0.48 -6.00 -11.29
C ALA A 79 1.22 -4.67 -11.48
N ALA A 80 1.72 -4.08 -10.39
CA ALA A 80 2.51 -2.85 -10.44
C ALA A 80 3.79 -3.02 -11.26
N GLN A 81 4.51 -4.12 -11.09
CA GLN A 81 5.68 -4.45 -11.90
C GLN A 81 5.35 -4.48 -13.39
N LYS A 82 4.25 -5.12 -13.80
CA LYS A 82 3.83 -5.20 -15.21
C LYS A 82 3.51 -3.83 -15.80
N LEU A 83 2.81 -2.98 -15.03
CA LEU A 83 2.45 -1.62 -15.47
C LEU A 83 3.67 -0.70 -15.52
N LEU A 84 4.63 -0.89 -14.63
CA LEU A 84 5.86 -0.11 -14.56
C LEU A 84 6.97 -0.61 -15.50
N MET A 85 6.77 -1.70 -16.25
CA MET A 85 7.72 -2.13 -17.30
C MET A 85 8.00 -1.05 -18.34
N SER A 86 7.02 -0.15 -18.58
CA SER A 86 7.17 0.99 -19.48
C SER A 86 7.97 2.15 -18.86
N THR A 87 8.23 2.14 -17.55
CA THR A 87 8.95 3.19 -16.80
C THR A 87 9.99 2.55 -15.85
N PRO A 88 11.14 2.09 -16.39
CA PRO A 88 12.10 1.26 -15.65
C PRO A 88 12.75 1.94 -14.45
N GLU A 89 12.86 3.27 -14.46
CA GLU A 89 13.36 4.07 -13.33
C GLU A 89 12.53 3.93 -12.04
N LEU A 90 11.26 3.52 -12.16
CA LEU A 90 10.37 3.31 -11.02
C LEU A 90 10.35 1.85 -10.53
N LEU A 91 10.91 0.92 -11.30
CA LEU A 91 10.98 -0.49 -10.91
C LEU A 91 11.89 -0.70 -9.69
N ASP A 92 12.97 0.05 -9.57
CA ASP A 92 13.89 -0.01 -8.42
C ASP A 92 13.17 0.35 -7.10
N TYR A 93 12.14 1.19 -7.17
CA TYR A 93 11.34 1.56 -6.00
C TYR A 93 10.36 0.44 -5.57
N LEU A 94 10.21 -0.62 -6.36
CA LEU A 94 9.43 -1.81 -5.99
C LEU A 94 10.25 -2.81 -5.15
N ASP A 95 11.56 -2.62 -5.01
CA ASP A 95 12.41 -3.51 -4.20
C ASP A 95 12.00 -3.49 -2.73
N TRP A 96 11.68 -2.32 -2.19
CA TRP A 96 11.22 -2.18 -0.81
C TRP A 96 9.91 -2.94 -0.53
N PRO A 97 8.80 -2.72 -1.28
CA PRO A 97 7.57 -3.45 -1.03
C PRO A 97 7.73 -4.97 -1.24
N LEU A 98 8.56 -5.41 -2.19
CA LEU A 98 8.88 -6.83 -2.37
C LEU A 98 9.61 -7.42 -1.16
N GLN A 99 10.61 -6.72 -0.61
CA GLN A 99 11.32 -7.15 0.59
C GLN A 99 10.38 -7.30 1.77
N ILE A 100 9.49 -6.32 1.99
CA ILE A 100 8.52 -6.36 3.08
C ILE A 100 7.55 -7.52 2.90
N ILE A 101 6.96 -7.70 1.70
CA ILE A 101 6.01 -8.79 1.46
C ILE A 101 6.67 -10.15 1.62
N ASN A 102 7.91 -10.33 1.13
CA ASN A 102 8.64 -11.60 1.24
C ASN A 102 9.08 -11.90 2.67
N ALA A 103 9.48 -10.89 3.45
CA ALA A 103 9.80 -11.07 4.88
C ALA A 103 8.59 -11.55 5.70
N HIS A 104 7.40 -11.16 5.24
CA HIS A 104 6.11 -11.48 5.82
C HIS A 104 5.52 -12.81 5.30
N THR A 105 6.01 -13.33 4.17
CA THR A 105 5.61 -14.62 3.59
C THR A 105 6.60 -15.75 3.92
N GLY A 106 7.48 -15.57 4.92
CA GLY A 106 8.35 -16.63 5.44
C GLY A 106 7.55 -17.73 6.17
N PRO A 107 8.08 -18.99 6.24
CA PRO A 107 7.34 -20.20 6.59
C PRO A 107 6.68 -20.18 7.98
#